data_AF-A0A482TKW7-F1
#
_entry.id   AF-A0A482TKW7-F1
#
_cell.length_a   1.000
_cell.length_b   1.000
_cell.length_c   1.000
_cell.angle_alpha   90.00
_cell.angle_beta   90.00
_cell.angle_gamma   90.00
#
_symmetry.space_group_name_H-M   'P 1'
#
loop_
_entity.id
_entity.type
_entity.pdbx_description
1 polymer ?
#
loop_
_entity_poly.entity_id
_entity_poly.type
_entity_poly.pdbx_seq_one_letter_code
_entity_poly.pdbx_strand_id
1 'polypeptide(L)'
;MKKLLILTIFLSIVSCNGQEKEAKDLVKKANDFFMKSNQDESIKIDSCLVLVDKAIEIDESYFNAYYTKSKFLTWKKDIKESIKNNAKMIELRPQQPLWKIQRGLFFDIDGNKTEAEKNYKIGLSEYENLLKTELKNNFNFRMEYLSALETKGELKKAELELKNISRDFPDNEILKVYKTEYKFKTKAELIALWHNGTDN
;
A
#
# COMPACT_ATOMS: atom_id res chain seq x y z
N MET A 1 19.73 9.36 41.17
CA MET A 1 19.50 8.43 40.05
C MET A 1 18.10 8.54 39.43
N LYS A 2 16.99 8.57 40.20
CA LYS A 2 15.62 8.70 39.63
C LYS A 2 15.33 10.02 38.87
N LYS A 3 15.89 11.16 39.29
CA LYS A 3 15.69 12.46 38.61
C LYS A 3 16.46 12.61 37.27
N LEU A 4 17.58 11.91 37.12
CA LEU A 4 18.39 11.95 35.89
C LEU A 4 17.73 11.12 34.76
N LEU A 5 17.08 10.01 35.13
CA LEU A 5 16.35 9.13 34.22
C LEU A 5 15.13 9.82 33.56
N ILE A 6 14.45 10.68 34.31
CA ILE A 6 13.27 11.42 33.83
C ILE A 6 13.69 12.50 32.80
N LEU A 7 14.82 13.16 33.02
CA LEU A 7 15.33 14.21 32.12
C LEU A 7 15.80 13.64 30.77
N THR A 8 16.44 12.47 30.77
CA THR A 8 16.88 11.79 29.53
C THR A 8 15.71 11.29 28.68
N ILE A 9 14.64 10.79 29.32
CA ILE A 9 13.42 10.36 28.63
C ILE A 9 12.68 11.56 28.01
N PHE A 10 12.68 12.71 28.68
CA PHE A 10 12.03 13.92 28.16
C PHE A 10 12.76 14.50 26.93
N LEU A 11 14.10 14.49 26.93
CA LEU A 11 14.93 14.95 25.80
C LEU A 11 14.76 14.05 24.56
N SER A 12 14.68 12.72 24.73
CA SER A 12 14.44 11.81 23.61
C SER A 12 13.05 11.97 23.00
N ILE A 13 12.01 12.18 23.82
CA ILE A 13 10.63 12.33 23.32
C ILE A 13 10.46 13.64 22.52
N VAL A 14 11.07 14.74 22.97
CA VAL A 14 11.03 16.02 22.24
C VAL A 14 11.76 15.91 20.89
N SER A 15 12.90 15.21 20.87
CA SER A 15 13.65 14.94 19.62
C SER A 15 12.84 14.08 18.65
N CYS A 16 12.24 12.97 19.12
CA CYS A 16 11.43 12.10 18.27
C CYS A 16 10.19 12.80 17.72
N ASN A 17 9.50 13.62 18.53
CA ASN A 17 8.34 14.40 18.08
C ASN A 17 8.72 15.45 17.02
N GLY A 18 9.94 16.01 17.09
CA GLY A 18 10.48 16.92 16.08
C GLY A 18 10.76 16.21 14.74
N GLN A 19 11.42 15.05 14.80
CA GLN A 19 11.77 14.24 13.63
C GLN A 19 10.52 13.76 12.87
N GLU A 20 9.53 13.20 13.57
CA GLU A 20 8.31 12.71 12.93
C GLU A 20 7.54 13.86 12.25
N LYS A 21 7.50 15.05 12.86
CA LYS A 21 6.87 16.24 12.27
C LYS A 21 7.57 16.65 10.98
N GLU A 22 8.89 16.70 10.97
CA GLU A 22 9.65 17.08 9.79
C GLU A 22 9.47 16.07 8.64
N ALA A 23 9.49 14.77 8.94
CA ALA A 23 9.20 13.72 7.96
C ALA A 23 7.77 13.83 7.40
N LYS A 24 6.78 14.13 8.24
CA LYS A 24 5.40 14.43 7.81
C LYS A 24 5.33 15.61 6.85
N ASP A 25 6.02 16.70 7.16
CA ASP A 25 6.02 17.92 6.34
C ASP A 25 6.67 17.67 4.97
N LEU A 26 7.73 16.87 4.91
CA LEU A 26 8.36 16.46 3.64
C LEU A 26 7.44 15.58 2.77
N VAL A 27 6.77 14.59 3.37
CA VAL A 27 5.77 13.78 2.65
C VAL A 27 4.62 14.65 2.14
N LYS A 28 4.15 15.61 2.94
CA LYS A 28 3.12 16.56 2.50
C LYS A 28 3.62 17.40 1.32
N LYS A 29 4.84 17.92 1.41
CA LYS A 29 5.46 18.71 0.34
C LYS A 29 5.61 17.90 -0.96
N ALA A 30 5.98 16.63 -0.87
CA ALA A 30 6.07 15.74 -2.04
C ALA A 30 4.70 15.60 -2.74
N ASN A 31 3.64 15.30 -1.98
CA ASN A 31 2.29 15.20 -2.54
C ASN A 31 1.80 16.54 -3.11
N ASP A 32 2.00 17.65 -2.40
CA ASP A 32 1.62 18.98 -2.88
C ASP A 32 2.35 19.35 -4.18
N PHE A 33 3.64 19.04 -4.27
CA PHE A 33 4.44 19.26 -5.48
C PHE A 33 3.94 18.41 -6.64
N PHE A 34 3.65 17.12 -6.42
CA PHE A 34 3.11 16.24 -7.45
C PHE A 34 1.78 16.74 -8.04
N MET A 35 0.93 17.35 -7.21
CA MET A 35 -0.38 17.86 -7.62
C MET A 35 -0.32 19.22 -8.31
N LYS A 36 0.62 20.09 -7.92
CA LYS A 36 0.66 21.50 -8.37
C LYS A 36 1.71 21.79 -9.44
N SER A 37 2.72 20.94 -9.57
CA SER A 37 3.81 21.16 -10.51
C SER A 37 3.35 20.92 -11.95
N ASN A 38 3.66 21.87 -12.83
CA ASN A 38 3.46 21.76 -14.28
C ASN A 38 4.69 21.19 -15.00
N GLN A 39 5.64 20.62 -14.26
CA GLN A 39 6.81 19.98 -14.86
C GLN A 39 6.43 18.67 -15.55
N ASP A 40 7.34 18.22 -16.43
CA ASP A 40 7.29 16.87 -17.00
C ASP A 40 7.09 15.81 -15.89
N GLU A 41 6.28 14.80 -16.20
CA GLU A 41 5.85 13.81 -15.21
C GLU A 41 7.04 13.03 -14.62
N SER A 42 8.04 12.70 -15.42
CA SER A 42 9.25 12.01 -14.97
C SER A 42 10.03 12.86 -13.96
N ILE A 43 10.27 14.13 -14.31
CA ILE A 43 10.97 15.10 -13.43
C ILE A 43 10.18 15.30 -12.13
N LYS A 44 8.86 15.38 -12.24
CA LYS A 44 7.96 15.56 -11.12
C LYS A 44 8.04 14.38 -10.15
N ILE A 45 7.99 13.16 -10.66
CA ILE A 45 8.11 11.93 -9.88
C ILE A 45 9.48 11.85 -9.19
N ASP A 46 10.56 12.15 -9.91
CA ASP A 46 11.92 12.11 -9.34
C ASP A 46 12.11 13.11 -8.20
N SER A 47 11.59 14.32 -8.38
CA SER A 47 11.61 15.35 -7.33
C SER A 47 10.81 14.92 -6.10
N CYS A 48 9.68 14.22 -6.30
CA CYS A 48 8.89 13.67 -5.20
C CYS A 48 9.65 12.56 -4.46
N LEU A 49 10.30 11.65 -5.19
CA LEU A 49 11.11 10.58 -4.59
C LEU A 49 12.23 11.14 -3.71
N VAL A 50 12.93 12.20 -4.16
CA VAL A 50 13.95 12.87 -3.36
C VAL A 50 13.39 13.43 -2.04
N LEU A 51 12.19 14.02 -2.06
CA LEU A 51 11.56 14.53 -0.85
C LEU A 51 11.14 13.41 0.11
N VAL A 52 10.66 12.30 -0.44
CA VAL A 52 10.25 11.15 0.38
C VAL A 52 11.44 10.38 0.94
N ASP A 53 12.53 10.25 0.18
CA ASP A 53 13.77 9.63 0.68
C ASP A 53 14.35 10.43 1.86
N LYS A 54 14.33 11.78 1.79
CA LYS A 54 14.69 12.63 2.93
C LYS A 54 13.77 12.43 4.14
N ALA A 55 12.48 12.22 3.92
CA ALA A 55 11.56 11.93 5.02
C ALA A 55 11.89 10.59 5.71
N ILE A 56 12.32 9.59 4.92
CA ILE A 56 12.77 8.29 5.44
C ILE A 56 14.10 8.43 6.19
N GLU A 57 15.04 9.24 5.71
CA GLU A 57 16.31 9.52 6.41
C GLU A 57 16.09 10.18 7.78
N ILE A 58 15.06 11.01 7.92
CA ILE A 58 14.72 11.70 9.18
C ILE A 58 13.99 10.76 10.15
N ASP A 59 13.06 9.96 9.64
CA ASP A 59 12.32 8.98 10.43
C ASP A 59 12.13 7.68 9.65
N GLU A 60 13.05 6.73 9.87
CA GLU A 60 13.04 5.43 9.22
C GLU A 60 11.83 4.55 9.60
N SER A 61 11.11 4.92 10.66
CA SER A 61 9.91 4.23 11.13
C SER A 61 8.61 4.84 10.57
N TYR A 62 8.70 5.99 9.90
CA TYR A 62 7.53 6.70 9.39
C TYR A 62 6.92 6.00 8.17
N PHE A 63 6.00 5.08 8.44
CA PHE A 63 5.35 4.24 7.43
C PHE A 63 4.78 5.01 6.23
N ASN A 64 4.19 6.19 6.46
CA ASN A 64 3.57 6.96 5.38
C ASN A 64 4.59 7.43 4.34
N ALA A 65 5.87 7.63 4.71
CA ALA A 65 6.90 7.94 3.73
C ALA A 65 7.12 6.76 2.78
N TYR A 66 7.26 5.53 3.29
CA TYR A 66 7.35 4.33 2.45
C TYR A 66 6.10 4.08 1.61
N TYR A 67 4.91 4.33 2.17
CA TYR A 67 3.66 4.23 1.41
C TYR A 67 3.60 5.24 0.26
N THR A 68 3.98 6.50 0.52
CA THR A 68 4.06 7.53 -0.52
C THR A 68 5.15 7.19 -1.55
N LYS A 69 6.32 6.70 -1.12
CA LYS A 69 7.39 6.22 -2.01
C LYS A 69 6.86 5.13 -2.95
N SER A 70 6.11 4.15 -2.43
CA SER A 70 5.51 3.09 -3.23
C SER A 70 4.62 3.60 -4.36
N LYS A 71 3.88 4.70 -4.15
CA LYS A 71 3.04 5.32 -5.19
C LYS A 71 3.89 5.92 -6.30
N PHE A 72 4.90 6.71 -5.93
CA PHE A 72 5.80 7.34 -6.90
C PHE A 72 6.62 6.30 -7.67
N LEU A 73 7.09 5.23 -7.02
CA LEU A 73 7.78 4.13 -7.69
C LEU A 73 6.88 3.36 -8.66
N THR A 74 5.59 3.23 -8.34
CA THR A 74 4.59 2.63 -9.24
C THR A 74 4.41 3.47 -10.50
N TRP A 75 4.29 4.80 -10.37
CA TRP A 75 4.24 5.69 -11.54
C TRP A 75 5.55 5.70 -12.33
N LYS A 76 6.70 5.63 -11.64
CA LYS A 76 8.02 5.48 -12.27
C LYS A 76 8.21 4.12 -12.95
N LYS A 77 7.35 3.13 -12.64
CA LYS A 77 7.49 1.71 -13.01
C LYS A 77 8.82 1.09 -12.59
N ASP A 78 9.41 1.58 -11.50
CA ASP A 78 10.65 1.02 -10.94
C ASP A 78 10.34 -0.20 -10.07
N ILE A 79 10.23 -1.35 -10.71
CA ILE A 79 9.83 -2.60 -10.04
C ILE A 79 10.87 -3.08 -9.01
N LYS A 80 12.16 -2.87 -9.30
CA LYS A 80 13.24 -3.31 -8.40
C LYS A 80 13.20 -2.56 -7.09
N GLU A 81 13.07 -1.24 -7.15
CA GLU A 81 12.98 -0.42 -5.95
C GLU A 81 11.63 -0.59 -5.25
N SER A 82 10.55 -0.83 -6.00
CA SER A 82 9.21 -1.13 -5.43
C SER A 82 9.25 -2.38 -4.53
N ILE A 83 9.92 -3.45 -4.95
CA ILE A 83 10.09 -4.68 -4.17
C ILE A 83 10.88 -4.43 -2.87
N LYS A 84 11.93 -3.61 -2.93
CA LYS A 84 12.73 -3.25 -1.74
C LYS A 84 11.91 -2.40 -0.76
N ASN A 85 11.28 -1.34 -1.25
CA ASN A 85 10.45 -0.45 -0.45
C ASN A 85 9.29 -1.21 0.22
N ASN A 86 8.62 -2.10 -0.52
CA ASN A 86 7.56 -2.95 0.01
C ASN A 86 8.04 -3.90 1.12
N ALA A 87 9.29 -4.40 1.06
CA ALA A 87 9.85 -5.21 2.14
C ALA A 87 9.87 -4.42 3.46
N LYS A 88 10.25 -3.14 3.42
CA LYS A 88 10.25 -2.27 4.59
C LYS A 88 8.84 -1.96 5.09
N MET A 89 7.86 -1.80 4.19
CA MET A 89 6.45 -1.64 4.57
C MET A 89 5.92 -2.86 5.33
N ILE A 90 6.30 -4.09 4.91
CA ILE A 90 5.95 -5.32 5.62
C ILE A 90 6.62 -5.38 6.99
N GLU A 91 7.90 -5.01 7.09
CA GLU A 91 8.63 -4.96 8.37
C GLU A 91 7.96 -4.01 9.37
N LEU A 92 7.57 -2.80 8.92
CA LEU A 92 6.95 -1.79 9.77
C LEU A 92 5.50 -2.14 10.17
N ARG A 93 4.77 -2.87 9.32
CA ARG A 93 3.37 -3.28 9.56
C ARG A 93 3.15 -4.75 9.22
N PRO A 94 3.71 -5.68 10.02
CA PRO A 94 3.71 -7.10 9.69
C PRO A 94 2.34 -7.77 9.81
N GLN A 95 1.36 -7.12 10.44
CA GLN A 95 -0.01 -7.65 10.61
C GLN A 95 -0.97 -7.22 9.49
N GLN A 96 -0.48 -6.49 8.49
CA GLN A 96 -1.28 -6.06 7.36
C GLN A 96 -1.07 -7.03 6.18
N PRO A 97 -2.07 -7.86 5.82
CA PRO A 97 -1.93 -8.84 4.74
C PRO A 97 -1.78 -8.18 3.35
N LEU A 98 -2.33 -6.99 3.17
CA LEU A 98 -2.26 -6.21 1.93
C LEU A 98 -0.84 -6.07 1.39
N TRP A 99 0.15 -5.85 2.27
CA TRP A 99 1.52 -5.63 1.83
C TRP A 99 2.17 -6.89 1.26
N LYS A 100 1.72 -8.09 1.65
CA LYS A 100 2.16 -9.36 1.04
C LYS A 100 1.46 -9.61 -0.28
N ILE A 101 0.19 -9.24 -0.41
CA ILE A 101 -0.50 -9.27 -1.71
C ILE A 101 0.20 -8.35 -2.71
N GLN A 102 0.49 -7.11 -2.32
CA GLN A 102 1.24 -6.17 -3.15
C GLN A 102 2.63 -6.71 -3.51
N ARG A 103 3.31 -7.37 -2.57
CA ARG A 103 4.59 -8.03 -2.83
C ARG A 103 4.46 -9.13 -3.87
N GLY A 104 3.40 -9.93 -3.78
CA GLY A 104 3.06 -10.96 -4.77
C GLY A 104 2.91 -10.36 -6.18
N LEU A 105 2.16 -9.26 -6.28
CA LEU A 105 1.97 -8.53 -7.54
C LEU A 105 3.29 -7.99 -8.10
N PHE A 106 4.12 -7.38 -7.26
CA PHE A 106 5.41 -6.89 -7.71
C PHE A 106 6.32 -8.01 -8.22
N PHE A 107 6.31 -9.18 -7.59
CA PHE A 107 7.07 -10.33 -8.09
C PHE A 107 6.49 -10.92 -9.39
N ASP A 108 5.17 -10.87 -9.61
CA ASP A 108 4.60 -11.25 -10.90
C ASP A 108 5.06 -10.30 -12.02
N ILE A 109 5.04 -9.00 -11.75
CA ILE A 109 5.50 -7.96 -12.69
C ILE A 109 7.00 -8.13 -12.99
N ASP A 110 7.81 -8.49 -11.99
CA ASP A 110 9.23 -8.83 -12.14
C ASP A 110 9.45 -10.19 -12.83
N GLY A 111 8.40 -10.99 -13.04
CA GLY A 111 8.46 -12.32 -13.65
C GLY A 111 8.85 -13.46 -12.69
N ASN A 112 9.08 -13.16 -11.41
CA ASN A 112 9.40 -14.15 -10.38
C ASN A 112 8.14 -14.81 -9.80
N LYS A 113 7.56 -15.73 -10.56
CA LYS A 113 6.32 -16.44 -10.21
C LYS A 113 6.41 -17.21 -8.89
N THR A 114 7.58 -17.72 -8.52
CA THR A 114 7.77 -18.49 -7.27
C THR A 114 7.61 -17.60 -6.05
N GLU A 115 8.30 -16.44 -6.02
CA GLU A 115 8.13 -15.50 -4.92
C GLU A 115 6.75 -14.85 -4.95
N ALA A 116 6.15 -14.63 -6.13
CA ALA A 116 4.79 -14.16 -6.24
C ALA A 116 3.80 -15.10 -5.51
N GLU A 117 3.80 -16.38 -5.86
CA GLU A 117 2.91 -17.40 -5.29
C GLU A 117 3.05 -17.50 -3.77
N LYS A 118 4.29 -17.52 -3.28
CA LYS A 118 4.60 -17.56 -1.86
C LYS A 118 3.97 -16.39 -1.10
N ASN A 119 4.13 -15.16 -1.61
CA ASN A 119 3.62 -13.97 -0.95
C ASN A 119 2.09 -13.91 -0.98
N TYR A 120 1.46 -14.30 -2.08
CA TYR A 120 0.00 -14.40 -2.12
C TYR A 120 -0.56 -15.42 -1.15
N LYS A 121 0.06 -16.61 -1.05
CA LYS A 121 -0.37 -17.65 -0.11
C LYS A 121 -0.35 -17.14 1.32
N ILE A 122 0.71 -16.42 1.70
CA ILE A 122 0.83 -15.81 3.03
C ILE A 122 -0.28 -14.76 3.22
N GLY A 123 -0.40 -13.79 2.32
CA GLY A 123 -1.38 -12.70 2.44
C GLY A 123 -2.83 -13.20 2.48
N LEU A 124 -3.21 -14.10 1.58
CA LEU A 124 -4.57 -14.68 1.55
C LEU A 124 -4.87 -15.50 2.80
N SER A 125 -3.91 -16.28 3.31
CA SER A 125 -4.11 -17.02 4.56
C SER A 125 -4.32 -16.09 5.75
N GLU A 126 -3.60 -14.97 5.81
CA GLU A 126 -3.80 -13.94 6.83
C GLU A 126 -5.20 -13.30 6.72
N TYR A 127 -5.66 -12.92 5.52
CA TYR A 127 -7.04 -12.44 5.31
C TYR A 127 -8.09 -13.45 5.76
N GLU A 128 -7.96 -14.71 5.33
CA GLU A 128 -8.90 -15.79 5.67
C GLU A 128 -8.98 -16.03 7.19
N ASN A 129 -7.87 -15.82 7.92
CA ASN A 129 -7.86 -15.87 9.38
C ASN A 129 -8.53 -14.64 10.02
N LEU A 130 -8.24 -13.44 9.53
CA LEU A 130 -8.85 -12.21 10.01
C LEU A 130 -10.37 -12.16 9.74
N LEU A 131 -10.85 -12.78 8.67
CA LEU A 131 -12.29 -12.96 8.39
C LEU A 131 -13.02 -13.85 9.42
N LYS A 132 -12.31 -14.55 10.31
CA LYS A 132 -12.94 -15.30 11.42
C LYS A 132 -13.26 -14.39 12.62
N THR A 133 -12.79 -13.15 12.61
CA THR A 133 -12.96 -12.16 13.69
C THR A 133 -14.11 -11.18 13.38
N GLU A 134 -14.28 -10.11 14.17
CA GLU A 134 -15.22 -9.03 13.85
C GLU A 134 -14.94 -8.33 12.50
N LEU A 135 -13.73 -8.43 11.96
CA LEU A 135 -13.35 -7.81 10.69
C LEU A 135 -14.19 -8.30 9.49
N LYS A 136 -14.85 -9.45 9.58
CA LYS A 136 -15.80 -9.92 8.55
C LYS A 136 -16.98 -8.97 8.31
N ASN A 137 -17.28 -8.14 9.31
CA ASN A 137 -18.35 -7.14 9.24
C ASN A 137 -17.83 -5.76 8.77
N ASN A 138 -16.53 -5.62 8.48
CA ASN A 138 -15.93 -4.38 8.01
C ASN A 138 -15.90 -4.36 6.48
N PHE A 139 -16.65 -3.43 5.88
CA PHE A 139 -16.74 -3.28 4.43
C PHE A 139 -15.38 -3.06 3.76
N ASN A 140 -14.55 -2.15 4.28
CA ASN A 140 -13.26 -1.83 3.67
C ASN A 140 -12.32 -3.04 3.69
N PHE A 141 -12.29 -3.78 4.80
CA PHE A 141 -11.50 -5.00 4.92
C PHE A 141 -11.96 -6.08 3.93
N ARG A 142 -13.27 -6.23 3.74
CA ARG A 142 -13.85 -7.16 2.77
C ARG A 142 -13.52 -6.78 1.33
N MET A 143 -13.58 -5.49 0.98
CA MET A 143 -13.15 -4.98 -0.32
C MET A 143 -11.65 -5.19 -0.56
N GLU A 144 -10.83 -5.02 0.48
CA GLU A 144 -9.39 -5.30 0.42
C GLU A 144 -9.11 -6.78 0.13
N TYR A 145 -9.84 -7.68 0.81
CA TYR A 145 -9.77 -9.12 0.55
C TYR A 145 -10.26 -9.50 -0.86
N LEU A 146 -11.35 -8.90 -1.34
CA LEU A 146 -11.82 -9.08 -2.71
C LEU A 146 -10.71 -8.71 -3.72
N SER A 147 -10.09 -7.54 -3.55
CA SER A 147 -8.97 -7.10 -4.39
C SER A 147 -7.76 -8.04 -4.32
N ALA A 148 -7.49 -8.64 -3.16
CA ALA A 148 -6.44 -9.64 -3.01
C ALA A 148 -6.72 -10.91 -3.83
N LEU A 149 -7.97 -11.38 -3.84
CA LEU A 149 -8.39 -12.53 -4.65
C LEU A 149 -8.28 -12.24 -6.15
N GLU A 150 -8.70 -11.05 -6.58
CA GLU A 150 -8.54 -10.56 -7.96
C GLU A 150 -7.07 -10.53 -8.39
N THR A 151 -6.22 -9.95 -7.53
CA THR A 151 -4.77 -9.79 -7.78
C THR A 151 -4.08 -11.14 -7.93
N LYS A 152 -4.42 -12.12 -7.09
CA LYS A 152 -3.91 -13.50 -7.24
C LYS A 152 -4.47 -14.21 -8.47
N GLY A 153 -5.70 -13.86 -8.88
CA GLY A 153 -6.45 -14.55 -9.93
C GLY A 153 -7.38 -15.65 -9.41
N GLU A 154 -7.77 -15.63 -8.13
CA GLU A 154 -8.75 -16.55 -7.52
C GLU A 154 -10.19 -16.14 -7.86
N LEU A 155 -10.52 -16.06 -9.16
CA LEU A 155 -11.70 -15.36 -9.65
C LEU A 155 -13.02 -15.91 -9.08
N LYS A 156 -13.13 -17.24 -8.93
CA LYS A 156 -14.31 -17.87 -8.32
C LYS A 156 -14.52 -17.46 -6.87
N LYS A 157 -13.45 -17.35 -6.09
CA LYS A 157 -13.52 -16.87 -4.70
C LYS A 157 -13.86 -15.38 -4.69
N ALA A 158 -13.29 -14.60 -5.61
CA ALA A 158 -13.55 -13.17 -5.72
C ALA A 158 -15.02 -12.88 -6.07
N GLU A 159 -15.61 -13.60 -7.02
CA GLU A 159 -17.04 -13.51 -7.36
C GLU A 159 -17.95 -13.86 -6.17
N LEU A 160 -17.62 -14.93 -5.44
CA LEU A 160 -18.35 -15.32 -4.23
C LEU A 160 -18.27 -14.22 -3.17
N GLU A 161 -17.09 -13.64 -2.96
CA GLU A 161 -16.89 -12.57 -1.99
C GLU A 161 -17.65 -11.31 -2.37
N LEU A 162 -17.60 -10.90 -3.65
CA LEU A 162 -18.37 -9.76 -4.16
C LEU A 162 -19.89 -9.97 -3.97
N LYS A 163 -20.39 -11.20 -4.16
CA LYS A 163 -21.78 -11.55 -3.88
C LYS A 163 -22.10 -11.39 -2.40
N ASN A 164 -21.23 -11.86 -1.51
CA ASN A 164 -21.40 -11.69 -0.07
C ASN A 164 -21.40 -10.21 0.32
N ILE A 165 -20.47 -9.41 -0.23
CA ILE A 165 -20.37 -7.96 0.06
C ILE A 165 -21.64 -7.26 -0.43
N SER A 166 -22.14 -7.61 -1.61
CA SER A 166 -23.40 -7.06 -2.16
C SER A 166 -24.61 -7.40 -1.30
N ARG A 167 -24.63 -8.58 -0.66
CA ARG A 167 -25.71 -8.95 0.27
C ARG A 167 -25.62 -8.18 1.58
N ASP A 168 -24.41 -8.06 2.14
CA ASP A 168 -24.21 -7.52 3.48
C ASP A 168 -24.18 -5.98 3.49
N PHE A 169 -23.84 -5.35 2.36
CA PHE A 169 -23.71 -3.89 2.19
C PHE A 169 -24.42 -3.38 0.91
N PRO A 170 -25.72 -3.65 0.73
CA PRO A 170 -26.43 -3.39 -0.53
C PRO A 170 -26.46 -1.91 -0.95
N ASP A 171 -26.48 -1.00 0.02
CA ASP A 171 -26.61 0.44 -0.21
C ASP A 171 -25.26 1.19 -0.20
N ASN A 172 -24.13 0.48 -0.08
CA ASN A 172 -22.82 1.13 0.01
C ASN A 172 -22.42 1.78 -1.33
N GLU A 173 -22.18 3.09 -1.33
CA GLU A 173 -21.83 3.86 -2.54
C GLU A 173 -20.52 3.42 -3.19
N ILE A 174 -19.51 3.07 -2.38
CA ILE A 174 -18.21 2.58 -2.91
C ILE A 174 -18.42 1.25 -3.64
N LEU A 175 -19.30 0.39 -3.12
CA LEU A 175 -19.63 -0.87 -3.79
C LEU A 175 -20.35 -0.64 -5.12
N LYS A 176 -21.25 0.35 -5.20
CA LYS A 176 -21.93 0.72 -6.45
C LYS A 176 -20.91 1.16 -7.49
N VAL A 177 -20.04 2.11 -7.14
CA VAL A 177 -18.95 2.61 -8.02
C VAL A 177 -18.04 1.46 -8.46
N TYR A 178 -17.64 0.57 -7.54
CA TYR A 178 -16.81 -0.58 -7.88
C TYR A 178 -17.47 -1.48 -8.94
N LYS A 179 -18.78 -1.74 -8.82
CA LYS A 179 -19.52 -2.60 -9.75
C LYS A 179 -19.79 -1.94 -11.11
N THR A 180 -19.95 -0.62 -11.16
CA THR A 180 -20.32 0.11 -12.39
C THR A 180 -19.12 0.65 -13.16
N GLU A 181 -18.14 1.22 -12.45
CA GLU A 181 -17.04 1.99 -13.04
C GLU A 181 -15.73 1.21 -13.05
N TYR A 182 -15.24 0.80 -11.87
CA TYR A 182 -13.95 0.12 -11.76
C TYR A 182 -13.99 -1.26 -12.41
N LYS A 183 -15.09 -1.98 -12.17
CA LYS A 183 -15.39 -3.35 -12.58
C LYS A 183 -14.37 -4.36 -12.07
N PHE A 184 -14.81 -5.60 -11.99
CA PHE A 184 -13.96 -6.73 -11.65
C PHE A 184 -12.73 -6.79 -12.57
N LYS A 185 -11.54 -7.00 -12.01
CA LYS A 185 -10.29 -7.07 -12.79
C LYS A 185 -9.59 -8.41 -12.60
N THR A 186 -9.17 -9.00 -13.70
CA THR A 186 -8.28 -10.14 -13.72
C THR A 186 -6.85 -9.72 -13.38
N LYS A 187 -6.07 -10.67 -12.88
CA LYS A 187 -4.62 -10.50 -12.69
C LYS A 187 -3.89 -9.99 -13.94
N ALA A 188 -4.30 -10.45 -15.13
CA ALA A 188 -3.70 -10.01 -16.39
C ALA A 188 -3.98 -8.53 -16.67
N GLU A 189 -5.20 -8.06 -16.41
CA GLU A 189 -5.56 -6.64 -16.54
C GLU A 189 -4.79 -5.77 -15.54
N LEU A 190 -4.61 -6.24 -14.30
CA LEU A 190 -3.82 -5.52 -13.30
C LEU A 190 -2.34 -5.36 -13.70
N ILE A 191 -1.74 -6.42 -14.24
CA ILE A 191 -0.36 -6.36 -14.77
C ILE A 191 -0.31 -5.46 -16.02
N ALA A 192 -1.32 -5.51 -16.88
CA ALA A 192 -1.39 -4.64 -18.05
C ALA A 192 -1.47 -3.16 -17.66
N LEU A 193 -2.21 -2.80 -16.61
CA LEU A 193 -2.26 -1.43 -16.08
C LEU A 193 -0.88 -0.93 -15.63
N TRP A 194 -0.05 -1.79 -15.05
CA TRP A 194 1.32 -1.43 -14.72
C TRP A 194 2.14 -1.09 -15.97
N HIS A 195 2.07 -1.92 -17.01
CA HIS A 195 2.88 -1.73 -18.22
C HIS A 195 2.38 -0.59 -19.10
N ASN A 196 1.07 -0.50 -19.29
CA ASN A 196 0.45 0.40 -20.27
C ASN A 196 -0.02 1.72 -19.66
N GLY A 197 -0.15 1.77 -18.33
CA GLY A 197 -0.85 2.86 -17.64
C GLY A 197 -2.36 2.62 -17.64
N THR A 198 -3.09 3.53 -17.00
CA THR A 198 -4.55 3.60 -17.15
C THR A 198 -4.82 4.33 -18.47
N ASP A 199 -5.24 3.61 -19.51
CA ASP A 199 -5.93 4.25 -20.63
C ASP A 199 -7.17 4.93 -20.02
N ASN A 200 -7.17 6.27 -20.00
CA ASN A 200 -8.34 7.06 -19.62
C ASN A 200 -9.40 6.97 -20.71
#